data_AF-A0A3D5W3N0-F1
#
_entry.id   AF-A0A3D5W3N0-F1
#
_cell.length_a   1.000
_cell.length_b   1.000
_cell.length_c   1.000
_cell.angle_alpha   90.00
_cell.angle_beta   90.00
_cell.angle_gamma   90.00
#
_symmetry.space_group_name_H-M   'P 1'
#
loop_
_entity.id
_entity.type
_entity.pdbx_description
1 polymer ?
#
loop_
_entity_poly.entity_id
_entity_poly.type
_entity_poly.pdbx_seq_one_letter_code
_entity_poly.pdbx_strand_id
1 'polypeptide(L)' 'VSNWPVETTSARLLTTTLFRKQMRAPELGRAELLRRAMIEMIDGPGYVDPDRAQTVFSYAHPIFWAPFTIVGKGSVD' A
#
# COMPACT_ATOMS: atom_id res chain seq x y z
N VAL A 1 -3.82 -10.18 2.59
CA VAL A 1 -5.28 -10.33 2.37
C VAL A 1 -5.97 -8.99 2.62
N SER A 2 -7.19 -8.79 2.11
CA SER A 2 -8.01 -7.60 2.39
C SER A 2 -9.28 -8.00 3.13
N ASN A 3 -9.63 -7.26 4.19
CA ASN A 3 -10.81 -7.55 5.02
C ASN A 3 -12.13 -7.01 4.43
N TRP A 4 -12.07 -6.06 3.50
CA TRP A 4 -13.22 -5.52 2.76
C TRP A 4 -12.83 -5.20 1.31
N PRO A 5 -13.81 -4.96 0.41
CA PRO A 5 -13.53 -4.57 -0.97
C PRO A 5 -12.72 -3.28 -1.04
N VAL A 6 -11.78 -3.21 -1.98
CA VAL A 6 -10.90 -2.06 -2.18
C VAL A 6 -10.93 -1.66 -3.64
N GLU A 7 -10.84 -0.36 -3.89
CA GLU A 7 -10.65 0.20 -5.22
C GLU A 7 -9.39 -0.40 -5.88
N THR A 8 -9.51 -0.81 -7.15
CA THR A 8 -8.50 -1.65 -7.82
C THR A 8 -7.13 -0.98 -7.93
N THR A 9 -7.07 0.32 -8.19
CA THR A 9 -5.83 1.06 -8.43
C THR A 9 -5.02 1.20 -7.14
N SER A 10 -5.65 1.59 -6.04
CA SER A 10 -5.04 1.60 -4.71
C SER A 10 -4.60 0.20 -4.28
N ALA A 11 -5.45 -0.82 -4.43
CA ALA A 11 -5.07 -2.19 -4.10
C ALA A 11 -3.81 -2.67 -4.85
N ARG A 12 -3.73 -2.38 -6.16
CA ARG A 12 -2.56 -2.64 -6.99
C ARG A 12 -1.34 -1.84 -6.50
N LEU A 13 -1.50 -0.55 -6.23
CA LEU A 13 -0.41 0.32 -5.80
C LEU A 13 0.19 -0.16 -4.47
N LEU A 14 -0.64 -0.43 -3.46
CA LEU A 14 -0.18 -0.89 -2.16
C LEU A 14 0.58 -2.22 -2.27
N THR A 15 0.01 -3.17 -3.00
CA THR A 15 0.58 -4.52 -3.16
C THR A 15 1.90 -4.49 -3.92
N THR A 16 1.99 -3.72 -5.02
CA THR A 16 3.23 -3.61 -5.79
C THR A 16 4.31 -2.83 -5.05
N THR A 17 3.94 -1.79 -4.29
CA THR A 17 4.87 -1.07 -3.41
C THR A 17 5.41 -1.96 -2.30
N LEU A 18 4.58 -2.79 -1.67
CA LEU A 18 5.04 -3.79 -0.69
C LEU A 18 6.12 -4.71 -1.27
N PHE A 19 5.86 -5.34 -2.43
CA PHE A 19 6.85 -6.23 -3.05
C PHE A 19 8.12 -5.51 -3.46
N ARG A 20 8.02 -4.29 -4.00
CA ARG A 20 9.18 -3.47 -4.34
C ARG A 20 10.04 -3.16 -3.12
N LYS A 21 9.43 -2.83 -1.99
CA LYS A 21 10.15 -2.61 -0.72
C LYS A 21 10.80 -3.90 -0.22
N GLN A 22 10.11 -5.03 -0.30
CA GLN A 22 10.65 -6.33 0.09
C GLN A 22 11.89 -6.72 -0.74
N MET A 23 11.90 -6.44 -2.04
CA MET A 23 13.07 -6.71 -2.89
C MET A 23 14.28 -5.83 -2.54
N ARG A 24 14.04 -4.63 -2.00
CA ARG A 24 15.09 -3.66 -1.65
C ARG A 24 15.61 -3.82 -0.22
N ALA A 25 14.79 -4.39 0.66
CA ALA A 25 15.08 -4.56 2.08
C ALA A 25 14.64 -5.96 2.55
N PRO A 26 15.28 -7.04 2.04
CA PRO A 26 14.92 -8.41 2.40
C PRO A 26 15.16 -8.74 3.87
N GLU A 27 15.97 -7.94 4.57
CA GLU A 27 16.24 -8.02 6.00
C GLU A 27 15.09 -7.50 6.87
N LEU A 28 14.05 -6.89 6.29
CA LEU A 28 12.89 -6.38 7.03
C LEU A 28 11.71 -7.35 6.97
N GLY A 29 10.98 -7.43 8.08
CA GLY A 29 9.76 -8.23 8.17
C GLY A 29 8.65 -7.68 7.26
N ARG A 30 7.84 -8.58 6.70
CA ARG A 30 6.71 -8.23 5.81
C ARG A 30 5.69 -7.30 6.48
N ALA A 31 5.50 -7.41 7.80
CA ALA A 31 4.59 -6.53 8.54
C ALA A 31 5.07 -5.08 8.52
N GLU A 32 6.37 -4.85 8.74
CA GLU A 32 6.97 -3.52 8.68
C GLU A 32 6.98 -2.97 7.25
N LEU A 33 7.28 -3.82 6.27
CA LEU A 33 7.23 -3.42 4.86
C LEU A 33 5.81 -3.03 4.42
N LEU A 34 4.78 -3.74 4.90
CA LEU A 34 3.38 -3.38 4.66
C LEU A 34 3.04 -2.04 5.31
N ARG A 35 3.42 -1.82 6.57
CA ARG A 35 3.23 -0.53 7.25
C ARG A 35 3.87 0.61 6.44
N ARG A 36 5.11 0.45 5.98
CA ARG A 36 5.80 1.44 5.14
C ARG A 36 5.08 1.68 3.81
N ALA A 37 4.52 0.64 3.20
CA ALA A 37 3.73 0.79 1.98
C ALA A 37 2.42 1.57 2.24
N MET A 38 1.76 1.35 3.38
CA MET A 38 0.56 2.10 3.77
C MET A 38 0.89 3.58 4.00
N ILE A 39 1.97 3.89 4.72
CA ILE A 39 2.42 5.28 4.96
C ILE A 39 2.74 5.98 3.63
N GLU A 40 3.47 5.32 2.73
CA GLU A 40 3.77 5.88 1.40
C GLU A 40 2.49 6.18 0.60
N MET A 41 1.46 5.34 0.72
CA MET A 41 0.16 5.59 0.11
C MET A 41 -0.59 6.76 0.78
N ILE A 42 -0.54 6.88 2.11
CA ILE A 42 -1.17 7.95 2.87
C ILE A 42 -0.58 9.31 2.49
N ASP A 43 0.75 9.40 2.39
CA ASP A 43 1.48 10.62 2.08
C ASP A 43 1.53 10.92 0.57
N GLY A 44 1.10 9.97 -0.25
CA GLY A 44 1.14 10.07 -1.70
C GLY A 44 0.09 11.02 -2.29
N PRO A 45 0.22 11.38 -3.58
CA PRO A 45 -0.67 12.34 -4.24
C PRO A 45 -2.09 11.81 -4.49
N GLY A 46 -2.41 10.59 -4.07
CA GLY A 46 -3.67 9.93 -4.37
C GLY A 46 -3.76 9.47 -5.84
N TYR A 47 -4.98 9.42 -6.36
CA TYR A 47 -5.21 9.16 -7.78
C TYR A 47 -5.03 10.45 -8.59
N VAL A 48 -4.08 10.43 -9.52
CA VAL A 48 -3.82 11.52 -10.46
C VAL A 48 -4.45 11.15 -11.81
N ASP A 49 -5.34 12.02 -12.31
CA ASP A 49 -5.89 11.92 -13.65
C ASP A 49 -4.73 12.01 -14.66
N PRO A 50 -4.49 10.96 -15.49
CA PRO A 50 -3.37 10.94 -16.42
C PRO A 50 -3.49 11.98 -17.53
N ASP A 51 -4.71 12.38 -17.89
CA ASP A 51 -4.96 13.35 -18.97
C ASP A 51 -4.85 14.78 -18.46
N ARG A 52 -5.20 15.01 -17.19
CA ARG A 52 -5.25 16.36 -16.60
C ARG A 52 -4.09 16.68 -15.66
N ALA A 53 -3.24 15.70 -15.35
CA ALA A 53 -2.15 15.80 -14.37
C ALA A 53 -2.60 16.38 -13.02
N GLN A 54 -3.83 16.09 -12.61
CA GLN A 54 -4.45 16.62 -11.40
C GLN A 54 -4.87 15.49 -10.46
N THR A 55 -4.62 15.68 -9.16
CA THR A 55 -5.16 14.78 -8.13
C THR A 55 -6.68 14.89 -8.10
N VAL A 56 -7.36 13.77 -8.32
CA VAL A 56 -8.82 13.68 -8.29
C VAL A 56 -9.33 13.29 -6.90
N PHE A 57 -8.59 12.45 -6.19
CA PHE A 57 -8.88 12.08 -4.81
C PHE A 57 -7.64 11.54 -4.08
N SER A 58 -7.60 11.75 -2.76
CA SER A 58 -6.50 11.29 -1.90
C SER A 58 -6.68 9.83 -1.47
N TYR A 59 -5.56 9.10 -1.35
CA TYR A 59 -5.53 7.75 -0.76
C TYR A 59 -5.32 7.75 0.77
N ALA A 60 -5.29 8.91 1.43
CA ALA A 60 -5.13 9.00 2.88
C ALA A 60 -6.29 8.36 3.66
N HIS A 61 -7.49 8.29 3.07
CA HIS A 61 -8.65 7.71 3.76
C HIS A 61 -8.45 6.20 4.05
N PRO A 62 -8.72 5.72 5.28
CA PRO A 62 -8.48 4.33 5.69
C PRO A 62 -9.13 3.26 4.81
N ILE A 63 -10.19 3.60 4.07
CA ILE A 63 -10.86 2.68 3.14
C ILE A 63 -9.89 2.04 2.12
N PHE A 64 -8.80 2.73 1.76
CA PHE A 64 -7.84 2.29 0.74
C PHE A 64 -6.73 1.36 1.26
N TRP A 65 -6.32 1.49 2.52
CA TRP A 65 -5.11 0.84 3.04
C TRP A 65 -5.34 0.03 4.31
N ALA A 66 -6.29 0.42 5.17
CA ALA A 66 -6.57 -0.30 6.41
C ALA A 66 -7.12 -1.74 6.26
N PRO A 67 -7.74 -2.19 5.13
CA PRO A 67 -8.17 -3.58 5.03
C PRO A 67 -7.01 -4.57 4.93
N PHE A 68 -5.81 -4.12 4.57
CA PHE A 68 -4.72 -5.01 4.23
C PHE A 68 -4.04 -5.57 5.47
N THR A 69 -4.02 -6.90 5.56
CA THR A 69 -3.36 -7.63 6.65
C THR A 69 -2.41 -8.69 6.08
N ILE A 70 -1.27 -8.89 6.75
CA ILE A 70 -0.39 -10.04 6.55
C ILE A 70 -0.83 -11.15 7.51
N VAL A 71 -1.04 -12.34 6.97
CA VAL A 71 -1.31 -13.56 7.75
C VAL A 71 -0.12 -14.50 7.57
N GLY A 72 0.39 -15.05 8.67
CA GLY A 72 1.60 -15.87 8.69
C GLY A 72 2.81 -15.11 9.22
N LYS A 73 4.02 -15.57 8.87
CA LYS A 73 5.28 -14.99 9.37
C LYS A 73 5.48 -13.56 8.87
N GLY A 74 5.35 -12.61 9.80
CA GLY A 74 5.43 -11.17 9.53
C GLY A 74 6.75 -10.51 9.97
N SER A 75 7.53 -11.17 10.83
CA SER A 75 8.84 -10.72 11.33
C SER A 75 9.99 -11.45 10.63
N VAL A 76 11.17 -10.86 10.74
CA VAL A 76 12.46 -11.54 10.46
C VAL A 76 12.70 -12.53 11.59
N ASP A 77 13.31 -13.67 11.27
CA ASP A 77 13.76 -14.65 12.28
C ASP A 77 14.92 -14.12 13.13
#